data_AF-A0A9X2Y0J6-F1
#
_entry.id   AF-A0A9X2Y0J6-F1
#
_cell.length_a   1.000
_cell.length_b   1.000
_cell.length_c   1.000
_cell.angle_alpha   90.00
_cell.angle_beta   90.00
_cell.angle_gamma   90.00
#
_symmetry.space_group_name_H-M   'P 1'
#
loop_
_entity.id
_entity.type
_entity.pdbx_description
1 polymer ?
#
loop_
_entity_poly.entity_id
_entity_poly.type
_entity_poly.pdbx_seq_one_letter_code
_entity_poly.pdbx_strand_id
1 'polypeptide(L)'
;MQQQGNKGRRGRRSLYDQAFMRVVAREYQTSDLSMKQLALKYGLGHTQLKKWIARFSLELSAEALTLPLMTPEEQKTLEALQKQNQELLKGLQLAQLKISGLELMIDQAEQELNVDIRKKPGTKQSKA
;
A
#
# COMPACT_ATOMS: atom_id res chain seq x y z
N MET A 1 36.69 -33.68 -30.34
CA MET A 1 35.32 -33.47 -30.86
C MET A 1 34.91 -32.06 -30.50
N GLN A 2 34.82 -31.17 -31.49
CA GLN A 2 34.51 -29.74 -31.28
C GLN A 2 32.99 -29.57 -31.30
N GLN A 3 32.42 -29.08 -30.19
CA GLN A 3 31.00 -28.70 -30.14
C GLN A 3 30.84 -27.35 -30.83
N GLN A 4 30.20 -27.35 -32.00
CA GLN A 4 29.84 -26.13 -32.72
C GLN A 4 28.70 -25.41 -31.96
N GLY A 5 28.98 -24.21 -31.48
CA GLY A 5 27.97 -23.33 -30.91
C GLY A 5 26.99 -22.85 -31.97
N ASN A 6 25.69 -22.98 -31.69
CA ASN A 6 24.58 -22.48 -32.50
C ASN A 6 24.56 -20.93 -32.52
N LYS A 7 25.50 -20.29 -33.23
CA LYS A 7 25.48 -18.85 -33.52
C LYS A 7 24.70 -18.62 -34.81
N GLY A 8 23.42 -18.25 -34.72
CA GLY A 8 22.69 -17.75 -35.90
C GLY A 8 21.17 -17.86 -35.93
N ARG A 9 20.51 -18.50 -34.96
CA ARG A 9 19.04 -18.55 -34.97
C ARG A 9 18.47 -17.25 -34.37
N ARG A 10 18.19 -16.26 -35.24
CA ARG A 10 17.35 -15.11 -34.86
C ARG A 10 16.04 -15.67 -34.31
N GLY A 11 15.82 -15.46 -33.01
CA GLY A 11 14.67 -16.02 -32.31
C GLY A 11 13.34 -15.59 -32.93
N ARG A 12 12.30 -16.40 -32.69
CA ARG A 12 10.91 -16.08 -33.04
C ARG A 12 10.57 -14.68 -32.53
N ARG A 13 10.09 -13.80 -33.43
CA ARG A 13 9.65 -12.44 -33.06
C ARG A 13 8.60 -12.55 -31.96
N SER A 14 8.71 -11.70 -30.94
CA SER A 14 7.72 -11.68 -29.86
C SER A 14 6.37 -11.30 -30.44
N LEU A 15 5.32 -12.05 -30.08
CA LEU A 15 3.93 -11.75 -30.46
C LEU A 15 3.35 -10.56 -29.70
N TYR A 16 4.02 -10.14 -28.62
CA TYR A 16 3.56 -9.06 -27.76
C TYR A 16 4.26 -7.75 -28.12
N ASP A 17 3.54 -6.65 -27.93
CA ASP A 17 4.11 -5.32 -28.08
C ASP A 17 5.15 -5.03 -26.99
N GLN A 18 6.22 -4.31 -27.33
CA GLN A 18 7.29 -4.00 -26.40
C GLN A 18 6.82 -3.06 -25.28
N ALA A 19 5.89 -2.14 -25.58
CA ALA A 19 5.34 -1.24 -24.56
C ALA A 19 4.55 -2.03 -23.52
N PHE A 20 3.73 -2.99 -23.96
CA PHE A 20 2.99 -3.89 -23.07
C PHE A 20 3.93 -4.70 -22.17
N MET A 21 4.99 -5.30 -22.72
CA MET A 21 5.96 -6.05 -21.92
C MET A 21 6.65 -5.17 -20.86
N ARG A 22 6.96 -3.91 -21.19
CA ARG A 22 7.56 -2.95 -20.25
C ARG A 22 6.60 -2.60 -19.11
N VAL A 23 5.32 -2.37 -19.42
CA VAL A 23 4.28 -2.10 -18.40
C VAL A 23 4.14 -3.28 -17.44
N VAL A 24 4.09 -4.51 -17.95
CA VAL A 24 4.00 -5.72 -17.12
C VAL A 24 5.24 -5.90 -16.24
N ALA A 25 6.45 -5.64 -16.78
CA ALA A 25 7.67 -5.70 -16.00
C ALA A 25 7.75 -4.61 -14.91
N ARG A 26 7.21 -3.42 -15.19
CA ARG A 26 7.12 -2.32 -14.21
C ARG A 26 6.14 -2.65 -13.09
N GLU A 27 4.95 -3.13 -13.45
CA GLU A 27 3.93 -3.58 -12.50
C GLU A 27 4.49 -4.63 -11.53
N TYR A 28 5.34 -5.54 -12.01
CA TYR A 28 6.02 -6.52 -11.14
C TYR A 28 6.97 -5.89 -10.11
N GLN A 29 7.63 -4.78 -10.46
CA GLN A 29 8.54 -4.09 -9.54
C GLN A 29 7.82 -3.17 -8.56
N THR A 30 6.68 -2.60 -8.98
CA THR A 30 5.91 -1.66 -8.14
C THR A 30 4.88 -2.33 -7.24
N SER A 31 4.44 -3.55 -7.58
CA SER A 31 3.45 -4.29 -6.79
C SER A 31 4.09 -5.45 -6.03
N ASP A 32 3.53 -5.79 -4.87
CA ASP A 32 3.93 -6.98 -4.08
C ASP A 32 3.40 -8.30 -4.68
N LEU A 33 3.07 -8.33 -5.97
CA LEU A 33 2.49 -9.50 -6.63
C LEU A 33 3.56 -10.52 -7.02
N SER A 34 3.30 -11.79 -6.69
CA SER A 34 4.15 -12.89 -7.15
C SER A 34 4.10 -13.02 -8.68
N MET A 35 5.20 -13.46 -9.30
CA MET A 35 5.26 -13.76 -10.74
C MET A 35 4.11 -14.68 -11.19
N LYS A 36 3.67 -15.62 -10.34
CA LYS A 36 2.52 -16.50 -10.63
C LYS A 36 1.20 -15.74 -10.70
N GLN A 37 0.98 -14.81 -9.77
CA GLN A 37 -0.24 -13.99 -9.72
C GLN A 37 -0.29 -13.02 -10.89
N LEU A 38 0.86 -12.42 -11.23
CA LEU A 38 0.97 -11.51 -12.36
C LEU A 38 0.78 -12.26 -13.71
N ALA A 39 1.33 -13.46 -13.82
CA ALA A 39 1.11 -14.35 -14.95
C ALA A 39 -0.38 -14.69 -15.14
N LEU A 40 -1.11 -14.98 -14.05
CA LEU A 40 -2.56 -15.22 -14.09
C LEU A 40 -3.33 -13.95 -14.49
N LYS A 41 -2.98 -12.78 -13.95
CA LYS A 41 -3.61 -11.49 -14.25
C LYS A 41 -3.59 -11.16 -15.75
N TYR A 42 -2.48 -11.47 -16.43
CA TYR A 42 -2.29 -11.16 -17.85
C TYR A 42 -2.42 -12.38 -18.78
N GLY A 43 -2.78 -13.56 -18.27
CA GLY A 43 -2.84 -14.79 -19.06
C GLY A 43 -1.50 -15.23 -19.66
N LEU A 44 -0.38 -14.86 -19.03
CA LEU A 44 0.97 -15.08 -19.52
C LEU A 44 1.58 -16.35 -18.92
N GLY A 45 2.49 -16.99 -19.65
CA GLY A 45 3.28 -18.09 -19.10
C GLY A 45 4.37 -17.59 -18.14
N HIS A 46 4.56 -18.26 -17.00
CA HIS A 46 5.58 -17.92 -15.99
C HIS A 46 6.99 -17.75 -16.59
N THR A 47 7.42 -18.66 -17.49
CA THR A 47 8.73 -18.60 -18.16
C THR A 47 8.85 -17.41 -19.10
N GLN A 48 7.75 -16.96 -19.71
CA GLN A 48 7.73 -15.79 -20.59
C GLN A 48 7.88 -14.52 -19.77
N LEU A 49 7.12 -14.40 -18.68
CA LEU A 49 7.21 -13.29 -17.75
C LEU A 49 8.61 -13.18 -17.14
N LYS A 50 9.22 -14.29 -16.71
CA LYS A 50 10.60 -14.30 -16.18
C LYS A 50 11.62 -13.75 -17.18
N LYS A 51 11.48 -14.09 -18.47
CA LYS A 51 12.37 -13.58 -19.53
C LYS A 51 12.15 -12.08 -19.77
N TRP A 52 10.91 -11.61 -19.69
CA TRP A 52 10.60 -10.19 -19.83
C TRP A 52 11.15 -9.39 -18.66
N ILE A 53 10.92 -9.86 -17.42
CA ILE A 53 11.49 -9.24 -16.22
C ILE A 53 13.01 -9.18 -16.33
N ALA A 54 13.70 -10.26 -16.71
CA ALA A 54 15.16 -10.25 -16.85
C ALA A 54 15.67 -9.34 -17.98
N ARG A 55 14.88 -9.14 -19.04
CA ARG A 55 15.23 -8.24 -20.16
C ARG A 55 15.06 -6.78 -19.77
N PHE A 56 13.92 -6.47 -19.16
CA PHE A 56 13.54 -5.12 -18.78
C PHE A 56 14.07 -4.72 -17.40
N SER A 57 14.61 -5.63 -16.59
CA SER A 57 15.18 -5.29 -15.28
C SER A 57 16.38 -4.36 -15.39
N LEU A 58 17.19 -4.48 -16.45
CA LEU A 58 18.32 -3.59 -16.67
C LEU A 58 17.86 -2.21 -17.16
N GLU A 59 16.87 -2.18 -18.07
CA GLU A 59 16.26 -0.94 -18.55
C GLU A 59 15.54 -0.21 -17.42
N LEU A 60 14.69 -0.89 -16.64
CA LEU A 60 13.99 -0.32 -15.49
C LEU A 60 14.92 0.03 -14.34
N SER A 61 16.04 -0.69 -14.14
CA SER A 61 17.02 -0.30 -13.11
C SER A 61 17.71 1.01 -13.50
N ALA A 62 18.07 1.17 -14.78
CA ALA A 62 18.58 2.43 -15.29
C ALA A 62 17.54 3.56 -15.19
N GLU A 63 16.26 3.26 -15.40
CA GLU A 63 15.15 4.21 -15.29
C GLU A 63 14.78 4.51 -13.82
N ALA A 64 14.96 3.56 -12.89
CA ALA A 64 14.79 3.77 -11.46
C ALA A 64 15.87 4.70 -10.88
N LEU A 65 17.08 4.70 -11.46
CA LEU A 65 18.12 5.70 -11.17
C LEU A 65 17.75 7.10 -11.66
N THR A 66 16.75 7.23 -12.55
CA THR A 66 16.22 8.52 -13.03
C THR A 66 14.98 8.98 -12.28
N LEU A 67 14.49 8.23 -11.29
CA LEU A 67 13.51 8.78 -10.36
C LEU A 67 14.16 9.98 -9.67
N PRO A 68 13.58 11.20 -9.77
CA PRO A 68 14.17 12.35 -9.13
C PRO A 68 14.27 12.04 -7.64
N LEU A 69 15.50 12.10 -7.11
CA LEU A 69 15.75 12.11 -5.68
C LEU A 69 14.84 13.20 -5.11
N MET A 70 14.03 12.86 -4.09
CA MET A 70 13.11 13.82 -3.47
C MET A 70 13.82 15.14 -3.24
N THR A 71 13.22 16.21 -3.75
CA THR A 71 13.78 17.54 -3.59
C THR A 71 13.90 17.86 -2.09
N PRO A 72 14.88 18.67 -1.68
CA PRO A 72 15.01 19.04 -0.26
C PRO A 72 13.76 19.75 0.29
N GLU A 73 12.95 20.35 -0.59
CA GLU A 73 11.66 20.96 -0.22
C GLU A 73 10.61 19.88 0.09
N GLU A 74 10.48 18.85 -0.74
CA GLU A 74 9.58 17.73 -0.50
C GLU A 74 9.94 16.98 0.79
N GLN A 75 11.23 16.81 1.09
CA GLN A 75 11.68 16.19 2.34
C GLN A 75 11.23 16.99 3.57
N LYS A 76 11.41 18.33 3.55
CA LYS A 76 10.93 19.20 4.63
C LYS A 76 9.41 19.13 4.79
N THR A 77 8.66 19.08 3.68
CA THR A 77 7.20 18.93 3.76
C THR A 77 6.80 17.59 4.37
N LEU A 78 7.47 16.50 4.04
CA LEU A 78 7.21 15.19 4.64
C LEU A 78 7.50 15.19 6.14
N GLU A 79 8.63 15.75 6.57
CA GLU A 79 8.97 15.86 7.98
C GLU A 79 7.92 16.67 8.75
N ALA A 80 7.47 17.80 8.17
CA ALA A 80 6.40 18.61 8.76
C ALA A 80 5.08 17.82 8.84
N LEU A 81 4.69 17.10 7.79
CA LEU A 81 3.49 16.26 7.77
C LEU A 81 3.57 15.11 8.77
N GLN A 82 4.74 14.49 8.93
CA GLN A 82 4.95 13.42 9.91
C GLN A 82 4.82 13.94 11.34
N LYS A 83 5.40 15.12 11.62
CA LYS A 83 5.27 15.77 12.92
C LYS A 83 3.81 16.10 13.24
N GLN A 84 3.08 16.69 12.29
CA GLN A 84 1.66 16.98 12.44
C GLN A 84 0.84 15.71 12.70
N ASN A 85 1.11 14.62 11.97
CA ASN A 85 0.44 13.34 12.21
C ASN A 85 0.70 12.81 13.63
N GLN A 86 1.93 12.89 14.11
CA GLN A 86 2.26 12.45 15.47
C GLN A 86 1.53 13.28 16.54
N GLU A 87 1.45 14.61 16.35
CA GLU A 87 0.71 15.49 17.25
C GLU A 87 -0.80 15.18 17.25
N LEU A 88 -1.38 14.99 16.07
CA LEU A 88 -2.79 14.60 15.92
C LEU A 88 -3.09 13.25 16.57
N LEU A 89 -2.22 12.25 16.37
CA LEU A 89 -2.38 10.92 17.00
C LEU A 89 -2.34 11.00 18.53
N LYS A 90 -1.43 11.80 19.10
CA LYS A 90 -1.38 12.03 20.55
C LYS A 90 -2.64 12.71 21.07
N GLY A 91 -3.13 13.72 20.35
CA GLY A 91 -4.38 14.40 20.71
C GLY A 91 -5.58 13.45 20.68
N LEU A 92 -5.65 12.59 19.68
CA LEU A 92 -6.69 11.57 19.53
C LEU A 92 -6.65 10.55 20.69
N GLN A 93 -5.45 10.05 21.03
CA GLN A 93 -5.29 9.13 22.17
C GLN A 93 -5.74 9.76 23.49
N LEU A 94 -5.38 11.02 23.75
CA LEU A 94 -5.80 11.73 24.94
C LEU A 94 -7.32 11.93 24.99
N ALA A 95 -7.94 12.24 23.86
CA ALA A 95 -9.39 12.38 23.77
C ALA A 95 -10.11 11.05 24.03
N GLN A 96 -9.62 9.96 23.45
CA GLN A 96 -10.15 8.61 23.70
C GLN A 96 -10.02 8.22 25.18
N LEU A 97 -8.86 8.46 25.80
CA LEU A 97 -8.66 8.19 27.22
C LEU A 97 -9.63 8.99 28.10
N LYS A 98 -9.86 10.27 27.78
CA LYS A 98 -10.83 11.10 28.49
C LYS A 98 -12.25 10.57 28.33
N ILE A 99 -12.65 10.18 27.12
CA ILE A 99 -13.97 9.60 26.86
C ILE A 99 -14.14 8.32 27.67
N SER A 100 -13.19 7.38 27.60
CA SER A 100 -13.27 6.13 28.37
C SER A 100 -13.30 6.37 29.88
N GLY A 101 -12.54 7.34 30.38
CA GLY A 101 -12.58 7.70 31.80
C GLY A 101 -13.93 8.30 32.23
N LEU A 102 -14.55 9.13 31.38
CA LEU A 102 -15.89 9.67 31.63
C LEU A 102 -16.95 8.57 31.60
N GLU A 103 -16.86 7.62 30.67
CA GLU A 103 -17.77 6.46 30.63
C GLU A 103 -17.64 5.62 31.90
N LEU A 104 -16.42 5.31 32.33
CA LEU A 104 -16.16 4.56 33.57
C LEU A 104 -16.71 5.29 34.82
N MET A 105 -16.57 6.62 34.87
CA MET A 105 -17.11 7.44 35.95
C MET A 105 -18.64 7.41 35.97
N ILE A 106 -19.28 7.42 34.79
CA ILE A 106 -20.74 7.28 34.68
C ILE A 106 -21.15 5.90 35.18
N ASP A 107 -20.50 4.84 34.72
CA ASP A 107 -20.83 3.46 35.13
C ASP A 107 -20.70 3.28 36.66
N GLN A 108 -19.63 3.82 37.27
CA GLN A 108 -19.45 3.78 38.73
C GLN A 108 -20.54 4.58 39.46
N ALA A 109 -20.90 5.76 38.96
CA ALA A 109 -21.95 6.59 39.56
C ALA A 109 -23.33 5.93 39.48
N GLU A 110 -23.65 5.26 38.36
CA GLU A 110 -24.89 4.49 38.21
C GLU A 110 -24.96 3.33 39.22
N GLN A 111 -23.83 2.64 39.43
CA GLN A 111 -23.73 1.55 40.41
C GLN A 111 -23.90 2.02 41.86
N GLU A 112 -23.22 3.10 42.25
CA GLU A 112 -23.24 3.60 43.63
C GLU A 112 -24.56 4.28 44.01
N LEU A 113 -25.12 5.06 43.09
CA LEU A 113 -26.33 5.86 43.35
C LEU A 113 -27.62 5.14 42.95
N ASN A 114 -27.51 3.97 42.29
CA ASN A 114 -28.64 3.18 41.77
C ASN A 114 -29.65 4.01 40.95
N VAL A 115 -29.14 5.02 40.24
CA VAL A 115 -29.89 5.86 39.29
C VAL A 115 -29.34 5.66 37.89
N ASP A 116 -30.24 5.63 36.91
CA ASP A 116 -29.92 5.48 35.49
C ASP A 116 -29.56 6.86 34.93
N ILE A 117 -28.26 7.13 34.76
CA ILE A 117 -27.74 8.44 34.33
C ILE A 117 -27.75 8.52 32.79
N ARG A 118 -27.45 7.42 32.10
CA ARG A 118 -27.52 7.35 30.63
C ARG A 118 -28.97 7.38 30.14
N LYS A 119 -29.21 8.15 29.06
CA LYS A 119 -30.49 8.09 28.36
C LYS A 119 -30.66 6.75 27.64
N LYS A 120 -31.80 6.10 27.85
CA LYS A 120 -32.21 4.92 27.08
C LYS A 120 -32.56 5.29 25.63
N PRO A 121 -31.92 4.67 24.62
CA PRO A 121 -32.27 4.90 23.22
C PRO A 121 -33.72 4.47 22.97
N GLY A 122 -34.54 5.36 22.40
CA GLY A 122 -35.94 5.07 22.03
C GLY A 122 -37.02 5.63 22.95
N THR A 123 -36.66 6.31 24.04
CA THR A 123 -37.66 7.00 24.88
C THR A 123 -38.17 8.29 24.19
N LYS A 124 -39.49 8.36 23.92
CA LYS A 124 -40.12 9.57 23.37
C LYS A 124 -39.85 10.73 24.33
N GLN A 125 -39.28 11.83 23.82
CA GLN A 125 -39.14 13.06 24.59
C GLN A 125 -40.54 13.52 25.05
N SER A 126 -40.72 13.70 26.36
CA SER A 126 -41.90 14.36 26.90
C SER A 126 -41.93 15.78 26.33
N LYS A 127 -43.01 16.12 25.63
CA LYS A 127 -43.23 17.50 25.16
C LYS A 127 -43.39 18.39 26.39
N ALA A 128 -42.64 19.49 26.41
CA ALA A 128 -42.85 20.60 27.34
C ALA A 128 -44.15 21.32 27.02
#